data_AF-A0A8S0WZT9-F1
#
_entry.id   AF-A0A8S0WZT9-F1
#
_cell.length_a   1.000
_cell.length_b   1.000
_cell.length_c   1.000
_cell.angle_alpha   90.00
_cell.angle_beta   90.00
_cell.angle_gamma   90.00
#
_symmetry.space_group_name_H-M   'P 1'
#
loop_
_entity.id
_entity.type
_entity.pdbx_description
1 polymer ?
#
loop_
_entity_poly.entity_id
_entity_poly.type
_entity_poly.pdbx_seq_one_letter_code
_entity_poly.pdbx_strand_id
1 'polypeptide(L)'
;MFGLTPYRRGAIQVPENLLPVESLFANFFSDPFFSSIPWGMSGMKVDIKDTEKAYVLEADIPGIKKEDLRLEFDNGCLSIAVERAEDTKSEQDKYLRQERRFTSAARTFAFDDVEPEQISAHYENGVLRVTLPKKDVSAKAQQIQIS
;
A
#
# COMPACT_ATOMS: atom_id res chain seq x y z
N MET A 1 -26.04 -10.12 -29.87
CA MET A 1 -24.65 -9.96 -29.40
C MET A 1 -24.65 -8.78 -28.44
N PHE A 2 -24.50 -9.02 -27.14
CA PHE A 2 -24.54 -7.97 -26.12
C PHE A 2 -23.16 -7.30 -26.01
N GLY A 3 -23.06 -6.04 -26.43
CA GLY A 3 -21.87 -5.22 -26.25
C GLY A 3 -21.81 -4.70 -24.81
N LEU A 4 -20.82 -5.15 -24.04
CA LEU A 4 -20.53 -4.60 -22.72
C LEU A 4 -19.59 -3.41 -22.88
N THR A 5 -20.15 -2.20 -22.89
CA THR A 5 -19.37 -0.95 -22.85
C THR A 5 -19.28 -0.49 -21.39
N PRO A 6 -18.11 -0.56 -20.73
CA PRO A 6 -17.97 -0.07 -19.35
C PRO A 6 -17.85 1.45 -19.29
N TYR A 7 -18.59 2.07 -18.36
CA TYR A 7 -18.56 3.49 -18.03
C TYR A 7 -17.36 3.80 -17.12
N ARG A 8 -16.41 4.65 -17.56
CA ARG A 8 -15.26 5.12 -16.76
C ARG A 8 -15.66 6.34 -15.90
N ARG A 9 -15.38 6.33 -14.60
CA ARG A 9 -15.61 7.45 -13.67
C ARG A 9 -14.30 7.94 -13.04
N GLY A 10 -13.93 9.19 -13.32
CA GLY A 10 -13.23 10.14 -12.45
C GLY A 10 -11.72 9.94 -12.15
N ALA A 11 -10.90 10.95 -12.49
CA ALA A 11 -9.54 11.12 -12.00
C ALA A 11 -9.54 11.71 -10.58
N ILE A 12 -8.62 11.23 -9.72
CA ILE A 12 -8.46 11.66 -8.32
C ILE A 12 -7.28 12.66 -8.27
N GLN A 13 -7.46 13.79 -7.57
CA GLN A 13 -6.40 14.79 -7.30
C GLN A 13 -5.74 14.48 -5.94
N VAL A 14 -4.40 14.63 -5.87
CA VAL A 14 -3.58 14.36 -4.67
C VAL A 14 -3.18 15.69 -4.01
N PRO A 15 -3.31 15.86 -2.67
CA PRO A 15 -2.98 17.11 -1.98
C PRO A 15 -1.48 17.29 -1.64
N GLU A 16 -1.06 18.55 -1.45
CA GLU A 16 0.32 19.07 -1.47
C GLU A 16 1.24 18.81 -0.25
N ASN A 17 0.78 18.18 0.84
CA ASN A 17 1.55 18.14 2.10
C ASN A 17 2.44 16.88 2.30
N LEU A 18 3.25 16.49 1.31
CA LEU A 18 4.04 15.22 1.29
C LEU A 18 5.57 15.38 1.45
N LEU A 19 6.05 16.49 2.00
CA LEU A 19 7.48 16.86 1.94
C LEU A 19 8.48 15.89 2.65
N PRO A 20 8.18 15.23 3.80
CA PRO A 20 9.08 14.22 4.39
C PRO A 20 9.02 12.87 3.69
N VAL A 21 7.96 12.65 2.93
CA VAL A 21 7.64 11.37 2.28
C VAL A 21 8.42 11.25 0.97
N GLU A 22 8.85 12.36 0.36
CA GLU A 22 9.60 12.38 -0.90
C GLU A 22 10.92 11.58 -0.89
N SER A 23 11.63 11.48 0.24
CA SER A 23 12.92 10.76 0.31
C SER A 23 12.75 9.23 0.32
N LEU A 24 11.72 8.72 1.00
CA LEU A 24 11.37 7.30 1.00
C LEU A 24 10.69 6.88 -0.29
N PHE A 25 9.85 7.79 -0.82
CA PHE A 25 9.33 7.67 -2.17
C PHE A 25 10.50 7.66 -3.16
N ALA A 26 11.51 8.53 -3.08
CA ALA A 26 12.65 8.48 -4.00
C ALA A 26 13.41 7.15 -3.93
N ASN A 27 13.65 6.56 -2.76
CA ASN A 27 14.33 5.27 -2.63
C ASN A 27 13.50 4.09 -3.16
N PHE A 28 12.18 4.08 -2.95
CA PHE A 28 11.28 3.05 -3.47
C PHE A 28 10.95 3.25 -4.98
N PHE A 29 10.91 4.50 -5.46
CA PHE A 29 10.62 4.89 -6.85
C PHE A 29 11.88 4.95 -7.73
N SER A 30 13.08 4.97 -7.14
CA SER A 30 14.35 4.83 -7.87
C SER A 30 14.66 3.39 -8.24
N ASP A 31 13.92 2.42 -7.69
CA ASP A 31 13.84 1.09 -8.27
C ASP A 31 13.27 1.24 -9.70
N PRO A 32 14.07 0.93 -10.75
CA PRO A 32 13.65 1.08 -12.13
C PRO A 32 12.31 0.37 -12.42
N PHE A 33 11.97 -0.64 -11.61
CA PHE A 33 10.74 -1.40 -11.68
C PHE A 33 9.49 -0.59 -11.29
N PHE A 34 9.50 0.10 -10.14
CA PHE A 34 8.33 0.84 -9.61
C PHE A 34 8.17 2.25 -10.20
N SER A 35 9.26 2.82 -10.72
CA SER A 35 9.28 4.14 -11.40
C SER A 35 8.29 4.27 -12.58
N SER A 36 7.86 3.13 -13.13
CA SER A 36 6.99 3.05 -14.30
C SER A 36 5.49 2.94 -13.98
N ILE A 37 5.12 2.78 -12.70
CA ILE A 37 3.71 2.63 -12.28
C ILE A 37 3.12 4.03 -12.01
N PRO A 38 2.13 4.50 -12.79
CA PRO A 38 1.53 5.80 -12.56
C PRO A 38 0.85 5.84 -11.19
N TRP A 39 1.18 6.87 -10.41
CA TRP A 39 0.60 7.11 -9.10
C TRP A 39 -0.93 7.22 -9.23
N GLY A 40 -1.66 6.23 -8.70
CA GLY A 40 -3.12 6.11 -8.84
C GLY A 40 -3.62 4.99 -9.76
N MET A 41 -2.75 4.24 -10.46
CA MET A 41 -3.14 3.08 -11.28
C MET A 41 -3.08 1.73 -10.54
N SER A 42 -2.99 1.75 -9.22
CA SER A 42 -2.96 0.53 -8.41
C SER A 42 -4.38 0.07 -8.07
N GLY A 43 -4.81 -1.04 -8.68
CA GLY A 43 -6.10 -1.70 -8.42
C GLY A 43 -6.24 -2.29 -7.00
N MET A 44 -5.16 -2.31 -6.22
CA MET A 44 -5.14 -2.75 -4.82
C MET A 44 -6.12 -1.92 -4.00
N LYS A 45 -7.11 -2.53 -3.36
CA LYS A 45 -8.04 -1.83 -2.46
C LYS A 45 -7.50 -1.94 -1.05
N VAL A 46 -7.58 -0.85 -0.29
CA VAL A 46 -7.02 -0.78 1.05
C VAL A 46 -8.00 -0.05 1.94
N ASP A 47 -8.34 -0.67 3.07
CA ASP A 47 -9.10 -0.08 4.17
C ASP A 47 -8.17 0.11 5.37
N ILE A 48 -8.31 1.24 6.07
CA ILE A 48 -7.53 1.55 7.27
C ILE A 48 -8.52 1.87 8.39
N LYS A 49 -8.42 1.14 9.49
CA LYS A 49 -9.20 1.35 10.71
C LYS A 49 -8.29 1.96 11.76
N ASP A 50 -8.67 3.11 12.26
CA ASP A 50 -8.05 3.70 13.44
C ASP A 50 -8.75 3.19 14.71
N THR A 51 -7.96 2.73 15.68
CA THR A 51 -8.44 2.32 17.00
C THR A 51 -7.66 3.08 18.08
N GLU A 52 -8.11 3.00 19.33
CA GLU A 52 -7.40 3.63 20.45
C GLU A 52 -5.95 3.13 20.59
N LYS A 53 -5.67 1.88 20.20
CA LYS A 53 -4.38 1.22 20.46
C LYS A 53 -3.54 0.98 19.22
N ALA A 54 -4.12 0.98 18.03
CA ALA A 54 -3.42 0.60 16.80
C ALA A 54 -4.16 1.10 15.54
N TYR A 55 -3.42 1.22 14.44
CA TYR A 55 -4.01 1.23 13.11
C TYR A 55 -4.06 -0.20 12.56
N VAL A 56 -5.19 -0.58 11.98
CA VAL A 56 -5.36 -1.86 11.30
C VAL A 56 -5.61 -1.59 9.82
N LEU A 57 -4.65 -1.98 8.99
CA LEU A 57 -4.74 -1.86 7.54
C LEU A 57 -5.09 -3.21 6.93
N GLU A 58 -6.06 -3.25 6.02
CA GLU A 58 -6.45 -4.42 5.26
C GLU A 58 -6.35 -4.10 3.76
N ALA A 59 -5.50 -4.83 3.04
CA ALA A 59 -5.28 -4.66 1.60
C ALA A 59 -5.70 -5.89 0.82
N ASP A 60 -6.58 -5.71 -0.17
CA ASP A 60 -7.04 -6.76 -1.09
C ASP A 60 -6.02 -6.97 -2.21
N ILE A 61 -5.38 -8.14 -2.19
CA ILE A 61 -4.33 -8.53 -3.14
C ILE A 61 -4.56 -9.98 -3.65
N PRO A 62 -5.70 -10.27 -4.30
CA PRO A 62 -6.06 -11.64 -4.67
C PRO A 62 -5.16 -12.24 -5.75
N GLY A 63 -4.72 -13.49 -5.55
CA GLY A 63 -3.96 -14.25 -6.55
C GLY A 63 -2.46 -13.96 -6.56
N ILE A 64 -1.97 -13.30 -5.52
CA ILE A 64 -0.54 -13.02 -5.30
C ILE A 64 0.00 -13.93 -4.21
N LYS A 65 1.22 -14.42 -4.39
CA LYS A 65 1.87 -15.24 -3.38
C LYS A 65 2.56 -14.36 -2.34
N LYS A 66 2.78 -14.90 -1.13
CA LYS A 66 3.48 -14.18 -0.06
C LYS A 66 4.88 -13.72 -0.46
N GLU A 67 5.58 -14.53 -1.26
CA GLU A 67 6.93 -14.24 -1.76
C GLU A 67 7.00 -13.04 -2.71
N ASP A 68 5.89 -12.71 -3.35
CA ASP A 68 5.76 -11.61 -4.32
C ASP A 68 5.31 -10.28 -3.65
N LEU A 69 5.06 -10.31 -2.33
CA LEU A 69 4.67 -9.14 -1.53
C LEU A 69 5.89 -8.57 -0.82
N ARG A 70 6.11 -7.26 -0.99
CA ARG A 70 7.07 -6.51 -0.18
C ARG A 70 6.31 -5.56 0.74
N LEU A 71 6.67 -5.58 2.02
CA LEU A 71 6.09 -4.73 3.05
C LEU A 71 7.23 -4.07 3.83
N GLU A 72 7.25 -2.75 3.85
CA GLU A 72 8.30 -1.96 4.49
C GLU A 72 7.68 -0.88 5.35
N PHE A 73 8.24 -0.66 6.54
CA PHE A 73 7.87 0.46 7.40
C PHE A 73 9.13 1.27 7.71
N ASP A 74 9.18 2.51 7.24
CA ASP A 74 10.32 3.41 7.46
C ASP A 74 9.84 4.85 7.67
N ASN A 75 10.46 5.56 8.61
CA ASN A 75 10.13 6.94 9.02
C ASN A 75 8.63 7.27 9.04
N GLY A 76 7.83 6.42 9.69
CA GLY A 76 6.38 6.61 9.81
C GLY A 76 5.56 6.20 8.59
N CYS A 77 6.19 5.66 7.55
CA CYS A 77 5.54 5.31 6.30
C CYS A 77 5.50 3.80 6.10
N LEU A 78 4.29 3.23 5.92
CA LEU A 78 4.10 1.85 5.49
C LEU A 78 3.98 1.79 3.97
N SER A 79 4.88 1.07 3.32
CA SER A 79 4.87 0.79 1.88
C SER A 79 4.48 -0.66 1.61
N ILE A 80 3.50 -0.87 0.74
CA ILE A 80 3.01 -2.17 0.27
C ILE A 80 3.29 -2.26 -1.22
N ALA A 81 4.05 -3.26 -1.64
CA ALA A 81 4.40 -3.50 -3.04
C ALA A 81 4.12 -4.93 -3.45
N VAL A 82 3.70 -5.07 -4.70
CA VAL A 82 3.42 -6.35 -5.34
C VAL A 82 4.17 -6.40 -6.65
N GLU A 83 4.99 -7.44 -6.80
CA GLU A 83 5.69 -7.75 -8.03
C GLU A 83 5.12 -9.03 -8.63
N ARG A 84 4.46 -8.91 -9.78
CA ARG A 84 4.19 -10.08 -10.61
C ARG A 84 4.57 -9.72 -12.03
N ALA A 85 5.56 -10.43 -12.56
CA ALA A 85 5.86 -10.37 -13.97
C ALA A 85 4.58 -10.72 -14.73
N GLU A 86 4.20 -9.89 -15.70
CA GLU A 86 3.16 -10.25 -16.64
C GLU A 86 3.62 -11.56 -17.27
N ASP A 87 2.90 -12.66 -17.02
CA ASP A 87 3.08 -13.88 -17.80
C ASP A 87 2.80 -13.46 -19.24
N THR A 88 3.88 -13.25 -20.00
CA THR A 88 3.83 -12.84 -21.41
C THR A 88 2.81 -13.75 -22.06
N LYS A 89 1.66 -13.15 -22.43
CA LYS A 89 0.51 -13.82 -23.00
C LYS A 89 0.98 -15.01 -23.82
N SER A 90 0.70 -16.21 -23.37
CA SER A 90 0.86 -17.36 -24.24
C SER A 90 -0.02 -17.03 -25.45
N GLU A 91 0.54 -16.98 -26.65
CA GLU A 91 -0.23 -16.75 -27.88
C GLU A 91 -1.30 -17.86 -28.12
N GLN A 92 -1.33 -18.86 -27.23
CA GLN A 92 -2.19 -20.04 -27.23
C GLN A 92 -3.52 -19.82 -26.49
N ASP A 93 -3.62 -18.85 -25.57
CA ASP A 93 -4.83 -18.66 -24.77
C ASP A 93 -5.85 -17.73 -25.46
N LYS A 94 -6.97 -18.32 -25.92
CA LYS A 94 -8.07 -17.57 -26.55
C LYS A 94 -9.06 -17.03 -25.52
N TYR A 95 -8.68 -15.96 -24.83
CA TYR A 95 -9.58 -15.26 -23.90
C TYR A 95 -10.76 -14.59 -24.64
N LEU A 96 -12.00 -14.86 -24.21
CA LEU A 96 -13.18 -14.11 -24.68
C LEU A 96 -13.25 -12.71 -24.03
N ARG A 97 -12.81 -12.60 -22.78
CA ARG A 97 -12.72 -11.35 -22.01
C ARG A 97 -11.74 -11.53 -20.86
N GLN A 98 -10.80 -10.60 -20.71
CA GLN A 98 -9.86 -10.56 -19.60
C GLN A 98 -10.04 -9.23 -18.86
N GLU A 99 -10.62 -9.30 -17.66
CA GLU A 99 -10.86 -8.12 -16.81
C GLU A 99 -9.79 -7.96 -15.73
N ARG A 100 -9.27 -9.10 -15.25
CA ARG A 100 -8.15 -9.16 -14.33
C ARG A 100 -6.87 -8.89 -15.11
N ARG A 101 -6.26 -7.74 -14.86
CA ARG A 101 -4.87 -7.46 -15.25
C ARG A 101 -3.99 -7.69 -14.03
N PHE A 102 -2.98 -8.53 -14.19
CA PHE A 102 -1.94 -8.70 -13.19
C PHE A 102 -0.84 -7.70 -13.55
N THR A 103 -0.87 -6.55 -12.89
CA THR A 103 0.14 -5.51 -13.02
C THR A 103 0.74 -5.31 -11.64
N SER A 104 2.04 -5.00 -11.61
CA SER A 104 2.69 -4.55 -10.38
C SER A 104 1.89 -3.40 -9.75
N ALA A 105 1.87 -3.38 -8.42
CA ALA A 105 1.06 -2.45 -7.65
C ALA A 105 1.84 -2.00 -6.43
N ALA A 106 1.85 -0.69 -6.17
CA ALA A 106 2.46 -0.13 -4.97
C ALA A 106 1.55 0.94 -4.35
N ARG A 107 1.54 1.01 -3.01
CA ARG A 107 0.88 2.06 -2.21
C ARG A 107 1.67 2.32 -0.94
N THR A 108 1.67 3.57 -0.49
CA THR A 108 2.34 3.98 0.74
C THR A 108 1.40 4.84 1.58
N PHE A 109 1.43 4.64 2.88
CA PHE A 109 0.59 5.33 3.86
C PHE A 109 1.45 5.87 4.99
N ALA A 110 1.26 7.15 5.35
CA ALA A 110 1.96 7.77 6.46
C ALA A 110 1.15 7.65 7.76
N PHE A 111 1.85 7.41 8.87
CA PHE A 111 1.33 7.29 10.22
C PHE A 111 2.24 8.05 11.18
N ASP A 112 1.65 8.78 12.13
CA ASP A 112 2.42 9.69 13.01
C ASP A 112 3.00 8.99 14.25
N ASP A 113 2.24 8.08 14.85
CA ASP A 113 2.47 7.59 16.21
C ASP A 113 2.59 6.06 16.27
N VAL A 114 3.26 5.41 15.33
CA VAL A 114 3.41 3.94 15.32
C VAL A 114 4.69 3.46 16.02
N GLU A 115 4.59 2.39 16.81
CA GLU A 115 5.73 1.67 17.40
C GLU A 115 6.26 0.59 16.43
N PRO A 116 7.40 0.82 15.74
CA PRO A 116 7.81 -0.03 14.61
C PRO A 116 8.17 -1.46 15.00
N GLU A 117 8.71 -1.64 16.21
CA GLU A 117 9.17 -2.95 16.72
C GLU A 117 8.03 -3.95 16.94
N GLN A 118 6.80 -3.46 17.03
CA GLN A 118 5.61 -4.28 17.31
C GLN A 118 4.67 -4.43 16.11
N ILE A 119 5.08 -3.96 14.92
CA ILE A 119 4.29 -4.11 13.70
C ILE A 119 4.17 -5.61 13.36
N SER A 120 2.95 -6.05 13.06
CA SER A 120 2.69 -7.42 12.63
C SER A 120 1.88 -7.45 11.35
N ALA A 121 2.13 -8.46 10.51
CA ALA A 121 1.44 -8.63 9.25
C ALA A 121 1.01 -10.08 9.06
N HIS A 122 -0.21 -10.26 8.55
CA HIS A 122 -0.80 -11.55 8.22
C HIS A 122 -1.38 -11.49 6.82
N TYR A 123 -1.04 -12.48 5.99
CA TYR A 123 -1.61 -12.62 4.66
C TYR A 123 -2.34 -13.94 4.54
N GLU A 124 -3.65 -13.87 4.31
CA GLU A 124 -4.54 -15.02 4.21
C GLU A 124 -5.65 -14.74 3.22
N ASN A 125 -6.04 -15.74 2.41
CA ASN A 125 -7.16 -15.66 1.47
C ASN A 125 -7.12 -14.46 0.51
N GLY A 126 -5.92 -13.99 0.16
CA GLY A 126 -5.74 -12.85 -0.74
C GLY A 126 -5.88 -11.48 -0.07
N VAL A 127 -5.94 -11.42 1.27
CA VAL A 127 -6.03 -10.18 2.05
C VAL A 127 -4.79 -10.05 2.93
N LEU A 128 -4.09 -8.92 2.83
CA LEU A 128 -2.98 -8.53 3.70
C LEU A 128 -3.52 -7.67 4.83
N ARG A 129 -3.44 -8.16 6.07
CA ARG A 129 -3.74 -7.41 7.28
C ARG A 129 -2.44 -6.98 7.95
N VAL A 130 -2.26 -5.68 8.19
CA VAL A 130 -1.13 -5.10 8.92
C VAL A 130 -1.66 -4.41 10.16
N THR A 131 -1.11 -4.77 11.32
CA THR A 131 -1.41 -4.11 12.59
C THR A 131 -0.23 -3.25 12.99
N LEU A 132 -0.49 -1.97 13.20
CA LEU A 132 0.47 -0.92 13.52
C LEU A 132 0.15 -0.37 14.91
N PRO A 133 0.73 -0.92 16.00
CA PRO A 133 0.48 -0.42 17.34
C PRO A 133 0.86 1.04 17.49
N LYS A 134 0.02 1.81 18.20
CA LYS A 134 0.33 3.20 18.51
C LYS A 134 1.31 3.26 19.68
N LYS A 135 2.21 4.24 19.64
CA LYS A 135 3.08 4.58 20.77
C LYS A 135 2.19 5.02 21.93
N ASP A 136 2.41 4.46 23.10
CA ASP A 136 1.76 4.95 24.32
C ASP A 136 2.17 6.41 24.56
N VAL A 137 1.26 7.36 24.31
CA VAL A 137 1.42 8.76 24.71
C VAL A 137 1.13 8.86 26.21
N SER A 138 1.88 8.15 27.03
CA SER A 138 2.06 8.48 28.44
C SER A 138 2.93 9.73 28.51
N ALA A 139 2.36 10.86 28.14
CA ALA A 139 2.94 12.17 28.35
C ALA A 139 3.03 12.39 29.87
N LYS A 140 4.10 11.89 30.50
CA LYS A 140 4.55 12.44 31.77
C LYS A 140 4.88 13.90 31.47
N ALA A 141 4.00 14.81 31.87
CA ALA A 141 4.27 16.24 31.86
C ALA A 141 5.63 16.46 32.52
N GLN A 142 6.63 16.88 31.74
CA GLN A 142 7.93 17.21 32.27
C GLN A 142 7.83 18.59 32.90
N GLN A 143 7.94 18.66 34.21
CA GLN A 143 8.02 19.93 34.93
C GLN A 143 9.37 20.58 34.60
N ILE A 144 9.34 21.69 33.86
CA ILE A 144 10.53 22.48 33.55
C ILE A 144 10.80 23.40 34.75
N GLN A 145 12.01 23.33 35.32
CA GLN A 145 12.45 24.30 36.31
C GLN A 145 12.98 25.55 35.62
N ILE A 146 12.52 26.70 36.10
CA ILE A 146 13.01 28.02 35.67
C ILE A 146 14.24 28.34 36.53
N SER A 147 15.37 28.63 35.87
CA SER A 147 16.59 29.18 36.48
C SER A 147 16.69 30.68 36.25
#